data_AF-A0A0T5P881-F1
#
_entry.id   AF-A0A0T5P881-F1
#
_cell.length_a   1.000
_cell.length_b   1.000
_cell.length_c   1.000
_cell.angle_alpha   90.00
_cell.angle_beta   90.00
_cell.angle_gamma   90.00
#
_symmetry.space_group_name_H-M   'P 1'
#
loop_
_entity.id
_entity.type
_entity.pdbx_description
1 polymer ?
#
loop_
_entity_poly.entity_id
_entity_poly.type
_entity_poly.pdbx_seq_one_letter_code
_entity_poly.pdbx_strand_id
1 'polypeptide(L)'
;MNRNKPLVEIEIGWSWGQAPNGAMSLGTVGSTERGLLITIWARGDDFSAAWFEFGTAPRQHKSGKSTGQIQASPFFWPVWRARRRRVKSRLTRNINKAIKNA
;
A
#
# COMPACT_ATOMS: atom_id res chain seq x y z
N MET A 1 23.26 -12.60 9.28
CA MET A 1 22.50 -11.74 8.34
C MET A 1 23.10 -11.93 6.95
N ASN A 2 22.48 -12.76 6.11
CA ASN A 2 23.04 -13.14 4.81
C ASN A 2 22.91 -11.99 3.81
N ARG A 3 24.04 -11.50 3.30
CA ARG A 3 24.15 -10.34 2.39
C ARG A 3 23.63 -10.58 0.96
N ASN A 4 23.17 -11.80 0.64
CA ASN A 4 22.82 -12.24 -0.72
C ASN A 4 21.34 -12.66 -0.89
N LYS A 5 20.45 -12.40 0.09
CA LYS A 5 19.03 -12.51 -0.20
C LYS A 5 18.61 -11.24 -0.95
N PRO A 6 18.07 -11.33 -2.18
CA PRO A 6 17.46 -10.16 -2.82
C PRO A 6 16.39 -9.62 -1.87
N LEU A 7 16.23 -8.29 -1.85
CA LEU A 7 15.10 -7.67 -1.16
C LEU A 7 13.83 -8.36 -1.67
N VAL A 8 12.94 -8.73 -0.74
CA VAL A 8 11.67 -9.37 -1.09
C VAL A 8 10.99 -8.50 -2.14
N GLU A 9 10.72 -9.07 -3.31
CA GLU A 9 10.14 -8.32 -4.42
C GLU A 9 8.75 -7.85 -4.00
N ILE A 10 8.57 -6.53 -3.97
CA ILE A 10 7.26 -5.93 -3.69
C ILE A 10 6.56 -5.83 -5.05
N GLU A 11 5.54 -6.66 -5.24
CA GLU A 11 4.68 -6.62 -6.41
C GLU A 11 3.59 -5.57 -6.19
N ILE A 12 3.48 -4.60 -7.10
CA ILE A 12 2.41 -3.60 -7.12
C ILE A 12 1.62 -3.81 -8.41
N GLY A 13 0.32 -4.05 -8.27
CA GLY A 13 -0.55 -4.34 -9.40
C GLY A 13 -1.94 -3.72 -9.27
N TRP A 14 -2.76 -3.99 -10.27
CA TRP A 14 -4.19 -3.64 -10.24
C TRP A 14 -5.01 -4.83 -10.74
N SER A 15 -6.22 -4.99 -10.21
CA SER A 15 -7.18 -6.01 -10.62
C SER A 15 -8.56 -5.41 -10.88
N TRP A 16 -9.31 -6.04 -11.79
CA TRP A 16 -10.76 -5.91 -11.83
C TRP A 16 -11.33 -6.77 -10.70
N GLY A 17 -12.12 -6.17 -9.81
CA GLY A 17 -12.64 -6.83 -8.62
C GLY A 17 -11.72 -6.68 -7.40
N GLN A 18 -11.69 -7.70 -6.55
CA GLN A 18 -10.97 -7.69 -5.27
C GLN A 18 -9.45 -7.85 -5.47
N ALA A 19 -8.67 -7.46 -4.46
CA ALA A 19 -7.23 -7.73 -4.42
C ALA A 19 -6.94 -9.24 -4.31
N PRO A 20 -5.81 -9.74 -4.86
CA PRO A 20 -5.37 -11.12 -4.66
C PRO A 20 -5.19 -11.46 -3.18
N ASN A 21 -5.36 -12.74 -2.83
CA ASN A 21 -5.19 -13.21 -1.45
C ASN A 21 -3.78 -12.88 -0.93
N GLY A 22 -3.73 -12.28 0.26
CA GLY A 22 -2.46 -11.87 0.90
C GLY A 22 -1.91 -10.52 0.39
N ALA A 23 -2.59 -9.85 -0.56
CA ALA A 23 -2.22 -8.50 -0.98
C ALA A 23 -2.95 -7.45 -0.14
N MET A 24 -2.27 -6.35 0.15
CA MET A 24 -2.85 -5.17 0.79
C MET A 24 -3.50 -4.28 -0.26
N SER A 25 -4.79 -3.97 -0.09
CA SER A 25 -5.49 -3.00 -0.94
C SER A 25 -5.04 -1.57 -0.61
N LEU A 26 -4.51 -0.87 -1.61
CA LEU A 26 -4.04 0.51 -1.51
C LEU A 26 -5.13 1.52 -1.89
N GLY A 27 -6.08 1.11 -2.73
CA GLY A 27 -7.18 1.94 -3.16
C GLY A 27 -8.13 1.21 -4.09
N THR A 28 -9.41 1.57 -3.99
CA THR A 28 -10.49 1.02 -4.81
C THR A 28 -11.23 2.14 -5.52
N VAL A 29 -11.64 1.88 -6.76
CA VAL A 29 -12.51 2.77 -7.54
C VAL A 29 -13.68 1.96 -8.08
N GLY A 30 -14.89 2.44 -7.80
CA GLY A 30 -16.14 1.84 -8.27
C GLY A 30 -16.85 0.97 -7.24
N SER A 31 -17.73 0.08 -7.69
CA SER A 31 -18.57 -0.75 -6.83
C SER A 31 -18.66 -2.17 -7.35
N THR A 32 -18.58 -3.14 -6.43
CA THR A 32 -18.80 -4.56 -6.70
C THR A 32 -20.21 -4.82 -7.26
N GLU A 33 -21.21 -4.04 -6.85
CA GLU A 33 -22.61 -4.20 -7.27
C GLU A 33 -22.82 -3.95 -8.76
N ARG A 34 -21.99 -3.09 -9.38
CA ARG A 34 -22.06 -2.77 -10.81
C ARG A 34 -21.02 -3.53 -11.63
N GLY A 35 -20.28 -4.47 -11.02
CA GLY A 35 -19.20 -5.22 -11.67
C GLY A 35 -17.99 -4.37 -12.07
N LEU A 36 -17.96 -3.09 -11.70
CA LEU A 36 -16.93 -2.12 -12.08
C LEU A 36 -16.18 -1.73 -10.81
N LEU A 37 -15.32 -2.62 -10.34
CA LEU A 37 -14.39 -2.36 -9.24
C LEU A 37 -12.97 -2.49 -9.79
N ILE A 38 -12.16 -1.45 -9.60
CA ILE A 38 -10.73 -1.50 -9.85
C ILE A 38 -10.04 -1.41 -8.49
N THR A 39 -9.20 -2.39 -8.16
CA THR A 39 -8.41 -2.40 -6.92
C THR A 39 -6.93 -2.32 -7.24
N ILE A 40 -6.27 -1.32 -6.67
CA ILE A 40 -4.81 -1.21 -6.66
C ILE A 40 -4.31 -1.93 -5.41
N TRP A 41 -3.36 -2.85 -5.57
CA TRP A 41 -2.88 -3.69 -4.49
C TRP A 41 -1.36 -3.79 -4.48
N ALA A 42 -0.81 -4.16 -3.33
CA ALA A 42 0.60 -4.49 -3.16
C ALA A 42 0.78 -5.79 -2.38
N ARG A 43 1.72 -6.64 -2.81
CA ARG A 43 2.03 -7.93 -2.19
C ARG A 43 3.54 -8.05 -1.96
N GLY A 44 3.93 -8.63 -0.83
CA GLY A 44 5.31 -9.01 -0.53
C GLY A 44 5.30 -10.18 0.45
N ASP A 45 6.19 -11.15 0.28
CA ASP A 45 6.16 -12.42 1.01
C ASP A 45 6.54 -12.33 2.50
N ASP A 46 7.29 -11.30 2.91
CA ASP A 46 7.76 -11.15 4.30
C ASP A 46 7.93 -9.68 4.75
N PHE A 47 7.30 -8.76 4.02
CA PHE A 47 7.47 -7.31 4.25
C PHE A 47 6.13 -6.58 4.23
N SER A 48 5.71 -6.09 5.40
CA SER A 48 4.62 -5.11 5.50
C SER A 48 5.22 -3.71 5.62
N ALA A 49 5.20 -2.97 4.51
CA ALA A 49 5.56 -1.54 4.45
C ALA A 49 4.85 -0.71 5.53
N ALA A 50 3.63 -1.11 5.92
CA ALA A 50 2.84 -0.44 6.96
C ALA A 50 3.50 -0.51 8.35
N TRP A 51 4.20 -1.59 8.69
CA TRP A 51 4.89 -1.71 9.98
C TRP A 51 6.04 -0.72 10.11
N PHE A 52 6.73 -0.42 9.02
CA PHE A 52 7.78 0.58 9.02
C PHE A 52 7.21 2.00 8.95
N GLU A 53 6.15 2.22 8.17
CA GLU A 53 5.51 3.54 8.05
C GLU A 53 4.89 4.01 9.38
N PHE A 54 4.22 3.10 10.10
CA PHE A 54 3.43 3.45 11.29
C PHE A 54 3.97 2.88 12.60
N GLY A 55 4.94 1.97 12.54
CA GLY A 55 5.39 1.21 13.69
C GLY A 55 4.44 0.08 14.08
N THR A 56 4.79 -0.64 15.13
CA THR A 56 3.93 -1.68 15.74
C THR A 56 3.83 -1.45 17.24
N ALA A 57 2.73 -1.91 17.86
CA ALA A 57 2.62 -1.94 19.31
C ALA A 57 3.72 -2.83 19.96
N PRO A 58 4.08 -2.58 21.24
CA PRO A 58 4.95 -3.46 22.00
C PRO A 58 4.43 -4.89 22.01
N ARG A 59 5.28 -5.84 21.61
CA ARG A 59 4.95 -7.27 21.62
C ARG A 59 5.58 -7.92 22.85
N GLN A 60 4.84 -8.80 23.48
CA GLN A 60 5.30 -9.57 24.63
C GLN A 60 5.05 -11.06 24.43
N HIS A 61 5.94 -11.88 24.97
CA HIS A 61 5.75 -13.32 25.07
C HIS A 61 4.73 -13.64 26.19
N LYS A 62 4.11 -14.82 26.16
CA LYS A 62 3.17 -15.27 27.22
C LYS A 62 3.80 -15.29 28.61
N SER A 63 5.13 -15.36 28.69
CA SER A 63 5.91 -15.29 29.92
C SER A 63 6.19 -13.86 30.41
N GLY A 64 5.62 -12.83 29.77
CA GLY A 64 5.80 -11.41 30.13
C GLY A 64 7.07 -10.74 29.58
N LYS A 65 7.97 -11.50 28.92
CA LYS A 65 9.19 -10.94 28.32
C LYS A 65 8.86 -10.12 27.07
N SER A 66 9.38 -8.91 26.95
CA SER A 66 9.23 -8.09 25.74
C SER A 66 9.98 -8.70 24.56
N THR A 67 9.29 -8.80 23.43
CA THR A 67 9.83 -9.20 22.11
C THR A 67 10.15 -7.97 21.25
N GLY A 68 9.96 -6.78 21.80
CA GLY A 68 10.24 -5.50 21.15
C GLY A 68 9.09 -4.95 20.30
N GLN A 69 9.38 -3.84 19.64
CA GLN A 69 8.47 -3.09 18.78
C GLN A 69 9.24 -2.54 17.58
N ILE A 70 8.56 -2.42 16.45
CA ILE A 70 9.08 -1.69 15.29
C ILE A 70 8.73 -0.22 15.51
N GLN A 71 9.75 0.63 15.52
CA GLN A 71 9.55 2.08 15.59
C GLN A 71 9.04 2.60 14.24
N ALA A 72 8.16 3.60 14.29
CA ALA A 72 7.67 4.25 13.09
C ALA A 72 8.80 5.04 12.40
N SER A 73 9.01 4.77 11.12
CA SER A 73 9.90 5.49 10.21
C SER A 73 9.09 5.89 8.97
N PRO A 74 8.30 6.96 9.06
CA PRO A 74 7.38 7.33 8.00
C PRO A 74 8.12 7.82 6.74
N PHE A 75 7.78 7.27 5.58
CA PHE A 75 8.40 7.58 4.29
C PHE A 75 7.37 7.97 3.22
N PHE A 76 6.14 7.44 3.30
CA PHE A 76 5.11 7.62 2.29
C PHE A 76 3.99 8.57 2.74
N TRP A 77 3.37 8.31 3.88
CA TRP A 77 2.14 8.96 4.32
C TRP A 77 2.27 10.48 4.51
N PRO A 78 3.36 11.02 5.10
CA PRO A 78 3.55 12.47 5.19
C PRO A 78 3.60 13.14 3.81
N VAL A 79 4.36 12.57 2.88
CA VAL A 79 4.53 13.10 1.53
C VAL A 79 3.22 13.01 0.74
N TRP A 80 2.51 11.88 0.85
CA TRP A 80 1.20 11.70 0.24
C TRP A 80 0.22 12.75 0.74
N ARG A 81 0.09 12.94 2.06
CA ARG A 81 -0.84 13.94 2.62
C ARG A 81 -0.51 15.35 2.14
N ALA A 82 0.76 15.75 2.16
CA ALA A 82 1.19 17.06 1.69
C ALA A 82 0.88 17.28 0.20
N ARG A 83 0.95 16.24 -0.63
CA ARG A 83 0.78 16.32 -2.09
C ARG A 83 -0.59 15.86 -2.58
N ARG A 84 -1.46 15.36 -1.71
CA ARG A 84 -2.73 14.69 -2.06
C ARG A 84 -3.58 15.50 -3.03
N ARG A 85 -3.81 16.79 -2.72
CA ARG A 85 -4.62 17.69 -3.55
C ARG A 85 -4.01 17.88 -4.94
N ARG A 86 -2.69 18.06 -5.01
CA ARG A 86 -1.95 18.25 -6.26
C ARG A 86 -1.99 17.00 -7.12
N VAL A 87 -1.76 15.83 -6.53
CA VAL A 87 -1.78 14.55 -7.25
C VAL A 87 -3.17 14.29 -7.81
N LYS A 88 -4.22 14.41 -6.98
CA LYS A 88 -5.61 14.26 -7.44
C LYS A 88 -5.95 15.20 -8.60
N SER A 89 -5.63 16.49 -8.48
CA SER A 89 -5.88 17.48 -9.54
C SER A 89 -5.16 17.15 -10.86
N ARG A 90 -3.93 16.63 -10.80
CA ARG A 90 -3.18 16.22 -12.01
C ARG A 90 -3.77 14.97 -12.64
N LEU A 91 -4.12 13.99 -11.82
CA LEU A 91 -4.73 12.75 -12.27
C LEU A 91 -6.03 13.03 -13.04
N THR A 92 -6.96 13.79 -12.43
CA THR A 92 -8.23 14.16 -13.07
C THR A 92 -8.02 14.92 -14.37
N ARG A 93 -7.09 15.89 -14.40
CA ARG A 93 -6.80 16.65 -15.63
C ARG A 93 -6.25 15.77 -16.75
N ASN A 94 -5.33 14.87 -16.43
CA ASN A 94 -4.75 13.96 -17.41
C ASN A 94 -5.79 12.97 -17.94
N ILE A 95 -6.66 12.43 -17.07
CA ILE A 95 -7.78 11.56 -17.49
C ILE A 95 -8.70 12.31 -18.45
N ASN A 96 -9.16 13.50 -18.08
CA ASN A 96 -10.05 14.29 -18.94
C ASN A 96 -9.40 14.64 -20.29
N LYS A 97 -8.10 14.94 -20.28
CA LYS A 97 -7.35 15.20 -21.51
C LYS A 97 -7.23 13.95 -22.38
N ALA A 98 -6.98 12.79 -21.78
CA ALA A 98 -6.92 11.51 -22.49
C ALA A 98 -8.28 11.16 -23.13
N ILE A 99 -9.38 11.34 -22.40
CA ILE A 99 -10.74 11.08 -22.91
C ILE A 99 -11.10 12.05 -24.05
N LYS A 100 -10.73 13.34 -23.95
CA LYS A 100 -11.02 14.33 -24.99
C LYS A 100 -10.23 14.09 -26.29
N ASN A 101 -9.05 13.48 -26.17
CA ASN A 101 -8.15 13.25 -27.30
C ASN A 101 -8.28 11.83 -27.89
N ALA A 102 -9.14 10.98 -27.31
CA ALA A 102 -9.49 9.66 -27.82
C ALA A 102 -10.70 9.76 -28.76
#